data_AF-A0A3D6D0D0-F1
#
_entry.id   AF-A0A3D6D0D0-F1
#
_cell.length_a   1.000
_cell.length_b   1.000
_cell.length_c   1.000
_cell.angle_alpha   90.00
_cell.angle_beta   90.00
_cell.angle_gamma   90.00
#
_symmetry.space_group_name_H-M   'P 1'
#
loop_
_entity.id
_entity.type
_entity.pdbx_description
1 polymer ?
#
loop_
_entity_poly.entity_id
_entity_poly.type
_entity_poly.pdbx_seq_one_letter_code
_entity_poly.pdbx_strand_id
1 'polypeptide(L)' 'MKRLLTLVFTVLLSANLLALEDKKIVLLAGRPSHGPGDHEFNAGCMLLQKCLENMPGVQVEVHKMGWPKDIST' A
#
# COMPACT_ATOMS: atom_id res chain seq x y z
N MET A 1 -32.92 -4.68 28.82
CA MET A 1 -32.47 -3.44 28.11
C MET A 1 -30.96 -3.24 28.18
N LYS A 2 -30.32 -3.19 29.36
CA LYS A 2 -28.86 -2.97 29.49
C LYS A 2 -28.00 -3.98 28.70
N ARG A 3 -28.30 -5.27 28.79
CA ARG A 3 -27.59 -6.35 28.04
C ARG A 3 -27.73 -6.22 26.52
N LEU A 4 -28.89 -5.79 26.05
CA LEU A 4 -29.14 -5.54 24.62
C LEU A 4 -28.35 -4.33 24.14
N LEU A 5 -28.30 -3.27 24.94
CA LEU A 5 -27.52 -2.07 24.65
C LEU A 5 -26.01 -2.38 24.61
N THR A 6 -25.51 -3.19 25.56
CA THR A 6 -24.11 -3.64 25.56
C THR A 6 -23.78 -4.46 24.32
N LEU A 7 -24.67 -5.38 23.90
CA LEU A 7 -24.48 -6.20 22.70
C LEU A 7 -24.44 -5.35 21.43
N VAL A 8 -25.36 -4.38 21.29
CA VAL A 8 -25.38 -3.46 20.15
C VAL A 8 -24.09 -2.64 20.11
N PHE A 9 -23.62 -2.16 21.26
CA PHE A 9 -22.39 -1.39 21.34
C PHE A 9 -21.13 -2.20 20.94
N THR A 10 -21.01 -3.47 21.36
CA THR A 10 -19.88 -4.34 20.94
C THR A 10 -19.93 -4.72 19.46
N VAL A 11 -21.12 -4.90 18.88
CA VAL A 11 -21.27 -5.16 17.43
C VAL A 11 -20.88 -3.93 16.61
N LEU A 12 -21.29 -2.73 17.02
CA LEU A 12 -20.92 -1.49 16.33
C LEU A 12 -19.41 -1.18 16.44
N LEU A 13 -18.77 -1.51 17.57
CA LEU A 13 -17.34 -1.30 17.73
C LEU A 13 -16.51 -2.24 16.84
N SER A 14 -16.91 -3.50 16.72
CA SER A 14 -16.20 -4.50 15.91
C SER A 14 -16.33 -4.25 14.39
N ALA A 15 -17.43 -3.65 13.94
CA ALA A 15 -17.60 -3.24 12.54
C ALA A 15 -16.57 -2.19 12.08
N ASN A 16 -16.15 -1.28 12.98
CA ASN A 16 -15.17 -0.24 12.65
C ASN A 16 -13.73 -0.78 12.53
N LEU A 17 -13.39 -1.85 13.27
CA LEU A 17 -12.09 -2.52 13.13
C LEU A 17 -11.95 -3.26 11.79
N LEU A 18 -13.06 -3.73 11.22
CA LEU A 18 -13.08 -4.41 9.92
C LEU A 18 -13.06 -3.44 8.72
N ALA A 19 -13.30 -2.15 8.96
CA ALA A 19 -13.33 -1.12 7.92
C ALA A 19 -11.97 -0.44 7.67
N LEU A 20 -10.90 -0.92 8.31
CA LEU A 20 -9.57 -0.37 8.09
C LEU A 20 -9.03 -0.86 6.73
N GLU A 21 -9.28 -0.09 5.69
CA GLU A 21 -8.76 -0.37 4.35
C GLU A 21 -7.24 -0.18 4.30
N ASP A 22 -6.56 -1.13 3.66
CA ASP A 22 -5.13 -1.06 3.40
C ASP A 22 -4.76 0.25 2.70
N LYS A 23 -3.63 0.83 3.09
CA LYS A 23 -3.09 2.03 2.46
C LYS A 23 -2.22 1.62 1.28
N LYS A 24 -2.60 2.09 0.09
CA LYS A 24 -1.83 1.84 -1.13
C LYS A 24 -0.67 2.83 -1.25
N ILE A 25 0.55 2.32 -1.39
CA ILE A 25 1.77 3.07 -1.70
C ILE A 25 2.19 2.71 -3.12
N VAL A 26 2.34 3.73 -3.97
CA VAL A 26 2.78 3.56 -5.36
C VAL A 26 4.20 4.11 -5.51
N LEU A 27 5.13 3.23 -5.88
CA LEU A 27 6.52 3.56 -6.14
C LEU A 27 6.74 3.67 -7.66
N LEU A 28 7.14 4.85 -8.11
CA LEU A 28 7.34 5.16 -9.53
C LEU A 28 8.82 5.32 -9.84
N ALA A 29 9.40 4.36 -10.55
CA ALA A 29 10.75 4.47 -11.05
C ALA A 29 10.74 5.03 -12.48
N GLY A 30 11.47 6.13 -12.67
CA GLY A 30 11.63 6.78 -13.97
C GLY A 30 12.38 5.92 -14.98
N ARG A 31 12.48 6.41 -16.22
CA ARG A 31 13.35 5.80 -17.23
C ARG A 31 14.82 6.01 -16.84
N PRO A 32 15.73 5.07 -17.18
CA PRO A 32 17.15 5.27 -17.00
C PRO A 32 17.61 6.59 -17.66
N SER A 33 18.36 7.39 -16.92
CA SER A 33 18.97 8.63 -17.42
C SER A 33 20.49 8.52 -17.61
N HIS A 34 21.11 7.50 -17.00
CA HIS A 34 22.56 7.25 -17.01
C HIS A 34 22.84 5.76 -17.26
N GLY A 35 24.13 5.39 -17.30
CA GLY A 35 24.57 4.03 -17.57
C GLY A 35 24.22 3.04 -16.46
N PRO A 36 24.39 1.73 -16.69
CA PRO A 36 24.15 0.70 -15.68
C PRO A 36 25.00 0.91 -14.42
N GLY A 37 24.40 0.78 -13.24
CA GLY A 37 25.05 1.03 -11.94
C GLY A 37 24.90 2.47 -11.44
N ASP A 38 24.53 3.42 -12.32
CA ASP A 38 24.24 4.80 -11.94
C ASP A 38 22.76 4.98 -11.63
N HIS A 39 22.46 5.55 -10.46
CA HIS A 39 21.10 5.96 -10.09
C HIS A 39 20.04 4.85 -10.29
N GLU A 40 20.26 3.68 -9.66
CA GLU A 40 19.42 2.46 -9.76
C GLU A 40 18.04 2.59 -9.06
N PHE A 41 17.21 3.55 -9.49
CA PHE A 41 15.91 3.84 -8.91
C PHE A 41 14.94 2.64 -8.98
N ASN A 42 14.99 1.87 -10.07
CA ASN A 42 14.18 0.64 -10.21
C ASN A 42 14.52 -0.36 -9.10
N ALA A 43 15.81 -0.63 -8.89
CA ALA A 43 16.27 -1.54 -7.85
C ALA A 43 15.91 -1.02 -6.45
N GLY A 44 16.07 0.30 -6.22
CA GLY A 44 15.68 0.94 -4.97
C GLY A 44 14.18 0.79 -4.66
N CYS A 45 13.31 0.99 -5.66
CA CYS A 45 11.86 0.79 -5.49
C CYS A 45 11.51 -0.67 -5.17
N MET A 46 12.14 -1.63 -5.85
CA MET A 46 11.94 -3.06 -5.59
C MET A 46 12.44 -3.47 -4.20
N LEU A 47 13.55 -2.91 -3.73
CA LEU A 47 14.06 -3.14 -2.38
C LEU A 47 13.08 -2.59 -1.34
N LEU A 48 12.61 -1.36 -1.52
CA LEU A 48 11.65 -0.73 -0.61
C LEU A 48 10.32 -1.50 -0.57
N GLN A 49 9.83 -1.99 -1.71
CA GLN A 49 8.67 -2.87 -1.77
C GLN A 49 8.84 -4.09 -0.87
N LYS A 50 9.97 -4.81 -0.97
CA LYS A 50 10.26 -5.98 -0.12
C LYS A 50 10.33 -5.64 1.36
N CYS A 51 10.87 -4.48 1.72
CA CYS A 51 10.90 -4.01 3.11
C CYS A 51 9.49 -3.75 3.67
N LEU A 52 8.53 -3.39 2.82
CA LEU A 52 7.17 -3.01 3.20
C LEU A 52 6.12 -4.11 2.99
N GLU A 53 6.43 -5.17 2.24
CA GLU A 53 5.49 -6.22 1.82
C GLU A 53 4.78 -6.92 2.98
N ASN A 54 5.42 -6.99 4.16
CA ASN A 54 4.86 -7.62 5.36
C ASN A 54 4.28 -6.61 6.37
N MET A 55 4.17 -5.34 6.00
CA MET A 55 3.61 -4.32 6.88
C MET A 55 2.07 -4.44 6.92
N PRO A 56 1.45 -4.70 8.09
CA PRO A 56 0.00 -4.80 8.17
C PRO A 56 -0.68 -3.51 7.73
N GLY A 57 -1.75 -3.63 6.93
CA GLY A 57 -2.53 -2.47 6.49
C GLY A 57 -1.88 -1.68 5.35
N VAL A 58 -0.89 -2.22 4.63
CA VAL A 58 -0.19 -1.55 3.54
C VAL A 58 -0.11 -2.46 2.31
N GLN A 59 -0.44 -1.89 1.16
CA GLN A 59 -0.22 -2.52 -0.16
C GLN A 59 0.78 -1.68 -0.95
N VAL A 60 1.83 -2.31 -1.47
CA VAL A 60 2.89 -1.61 -2.21
C VAL A 60 2.97 -2.09 -3.65
N GLU A 61 2.84 -1.15 -4.58
CA GLU A 61 2.94 -1.37 -6.02
C GLU A 61 4.17 -0.64 -6.59
N VAL A 62 4.89 -1.28 -7.51
CA VAL A 62 6.04 -0.68 -8.20
C VAL A 62 5.74 -0.58 -9.69
N HIS A 63 5.81 0.62 -10.24
CA HIS A 63 5.82 0.85 -11.68
C HIS A 63 7.19 1.28 -12.16
N LYS A 64 7.60 0.66 -13.27
CA LYS A 64 8.90 0.87 -13.90
C LYS A 64 8.72 1.69 -15.17
N MET A 65 9.76 2.41 -15.57
CA MET A 65 9.85 3.13 -16.84
C MET A 65 8.95 4.37 -16.95
N GLY A 66 8.68 5.02 -15.83
CA GLY A 66 7.87 6.25 -15.74
C GLY A 66 6.41 5.98 -15.36
N TRP A 67 5.54 6.92 -15.71
CA TRP A 67 4.11 6.86 -15.36
C TRP A 67 3.41 5.65 -16.02
N PRO A 68 2.50 4.95 -15.31
CA PRO A 68 1.73 3.85 -15.88
C PRO A 68 0.93 4.31 -17.10
N LYS A 69 0.86 3.44 -18.13
CA LYS A 69 0.07 3.74 -19.34
C LYS A 69 -1.43 3.54 -19.10
N ASP A 70 -1.76 2.60 -18.22
CA ASP A 70 -3.12 2.42 -17.75
C ASP A 70 -3.28 3.19 -16.44
N ILE A 71 -4.23 4.12 -16.43
CA ILE A 71 -4.55 5.00 -15.30
C ILE A 71 -5.93 4.67 -14.71
N SER A 72 -6.51 3.52 -15.06
CA SER A 72 -7.77 3.08 -14.45
C SER A 72 -7.63 3.05 -12.93
N THR A 73 -8.47 3.84 -12.26
CA THR A 73 -8.50 4.01 -10.80
C THR A 73 -9.32 2.90 -10.15
#